data_AF-A0A966KGX2-F1
#
_entry.id   AF-A0A966KGX2-F1
#
_cell.length_a   1.000
_cell.length_b   1.000
_cell.length_c   1.000
_cell.angle_alpha   90.00
_cell.angle_beta   90.00
_cell.angle_gamma   90.00
#
_symmetry.space_group_name_H-M   'P 1'
#
loop_
_entity.id
_entity.type
_entity.pdbx_description
1 polymer ?
#
loop_
_entity_poly.entity_id
_entity_poly.type
_entity_poly.pdbx_seq_one_letter_code
_entity_poly.pdbx_strand_id
1 'polypeptide(L)'
;MDQEADYENFEEEPSIEDIPLDQITVAPPLESAFAKYMREYRLLNSLLISLVMIIGTFVAMWNIVVYVASAGEGDADFSDAGTAPAQQNQEKKKVVKLMQRQKKAQPKAQQTFRTTAISDIALPDMNELDVKDLAPVVEAAPPSMSDAGMNNNAMKSALKGIGLSLPKSMQQRCDPKKRIERLRSGGGKDMTEAAIMKGLNWLKSVQDEDGGWGNKDKDDQGNPKKTDRNAMTGMALLAYLGHCELQDSPTFGPTVQKGIDFLTSTPPDPAINGGSGSYSHPIRAYALCEAYTMTKIPKLKEYAKRASEHVIKGQNESGGWAYGYGKGPVAHTDLSVTGWNIQALKAAALTGIPIDGLDESMDKAIAYTKRCQDKSGKFAYKEGSGGKASLTGTGVLC
;
A
#
# COMPACT_ATOMS: atom_id res chain seq x y z
N MET A 1 84.14 -33.22 1.98
CA MET A 1 84.48 -32.93 0.58
C MET A 1 84.06 -31.49 0.35
N ASP A 2 85.06 -30.67 0.11
CA ASP A 2 85.11 -29.22 0.10
C ASP A 2 84.11 -28.58 -0.86
N GLN A 3 83.56 -27.42 -0.48
CA GLN A 3 83.86 -26.16 -1.20
C GLN A 3 83.28 -24.95 -0.45
N GLU A 4 84.18 -24.06 -0.07
CA GLU A 4 83.91 -22.65 0.23
C GLU A 4 83.38 -21.94 -1.05
N ALA A 5 82.48 -20.99 -0.87
CA ALA A 5 82.18 -19.97 -1.87
C ALA A 5 81.98 -18.62 -1.16
N ASP A 6 82.69 -17.64 -1.68
CA ASP A 6 82.90 -16.28 -1.21
C ASP A 6 81.61 -15.48 -0.95
N TYR A 7 81.65 -14.69 0.12
CA TYR A 7 80.70 -13.59 0.36
C TYR A 7 81.26 -12.31 -0.28
N GLU A 8 80.69 -11.89 -1.41
CA GLU A 8 80.88 -10.53 -1.92
C GLU A 8 79.98 -9.54 -1.15
N ASN A 9 80.61 -8.54 -0.54
CA ASN A 9 79.98 -7.35 0.03
C ASN A 9 79.28 -6.57 -1.09
N PHE A 10 77.94 -6.48 -1.04
CA PHE A 10 77.22 -5.41 -1.73
C PHE A 10 77.17 -4.18 -0.82
N GLU A 11 77.80 -3.10 -1.29
CA GLU A 11 77.73 -1.78 -0.69
C GLU A 11 76.26 -1.28 -0.62
N GLU A 12 75.88 -0.69 0.52
CA GLU A 12 74.58 -0.04 0.73
C GLU A 12 74.37 1.10 -0.27
N GLU A 13 73.26 1.10 -1.01
CA GLU A 13 72.82 2.29 -1.75
C GLU A 13 72.43 3.41 -0.76
N PRO A 14 72.87 4.66 -0.97
CA PRO A 14 72.55 5.76 -0.08
C PRO A 14 71.06 6.14 -0.17
N SER A 15 70.46 6.38 0.99
CA SER A 15 69.11 6.91 1.17
C SER A 15 68.95 8.30 0.54
N ILE A 16 67.76 8.59 0.00
CA ILE A 16 67.35 9.83 -0.70
C ILE A 16 67.31 11.07 0.22
N GLU A 17 67.85 11.00 1.43
CA GLU A 17 67.79 12.07 2.44
C GLU A 17 69.03 12.98 2.50
N ASP A 18 70.09 12.69 1.73
CA ASP A 18 71.37 13.46 1.78
C ASP A 18 71.70 14.28 0.51
N ILE A 19 70.70 14.72 -0.26
CA ILE A 19 70.95 15.63 -1.41
C ILE A 19 70.84 17.09 -0.94
N PRO A 20 71.89 17.94 -1.11
CA PRO A 20 71.81 19.36 -0.79
C PRO A 20 70.71 20.06 -1.62
N LEU A 21 69.85 20.84 -0.95
CA LEU A 21 68.68 21.51 -1.53
C LEU A 21 68.98 22.50 -2.67
N ASP A 22 70.24 22.83 -2.93
CA ASP A 22 70.64 23.88 -3.87
C ASP A 22 70.80 23.41 -5.33
N GLN A 23 70.51 22.13 -5.63
CA GLN A 23 70.65 21.57 -6.99
C GLN A 23 69.38 20.94 -7.59
N ILE A 24 68.21 21.07 -6.97
CA ILE A 24 66.95 20.64 -7.60
C ILE A 24 66.45 21.76 -8.52
N THR A 25 66.87 21.74 -9.78
CA THR A 25 66.27 22.57 -10.83
C THR A 25 64.95 21.94 -11.27
N VAL A 26 63.85 22.35 -10.62
CA VAL A 26 62.50 22.00 -11.08
C VAL A 26 62.26 22.71 -12.41
N ALA A 27 62.26 21.97 -13.51
CA ALA A 27 61.88 22.50 -14.81
C ALA A 27 60.46 23.11 -14.70
N PRO A 28 60.23 24.34 -15.20
CA PRO A 28 58.91 24.94 -15.16
C PRO A 28 57.94 24.03 -15.93
N PRO A 29 56.74 23.76 -15.41
CA PRO A 29 55.78 22.95 -16.15
C PRO A 29 55.49 23.64 -17.47
N LEU A 30 55.64 22.91 -18.58
CA LEU A 30 55.16 23.32 -19.89
C LEU A 30 53.62 23.33 -19.86
N GLU A 31 53.05 24.28 -19.15
CA GLU A 31 51.62 24.50 -19.13
C GLU A 31 51.25 25.14 -20.46
N SER A 32 50.51 24.40 -21.28
CA SER A 32 50.03 24.92 -22.56
C SER A 32 49.18 26.17 -22.31
N ALA A 33 49.22 27.13 -23.23
CA ALA A 33 48.44 28.37 -23.11
C ALA A 33 46.94 28.09 -22.85
N PHE A 34 46.44 26.97 -23.37
CA PHE A 34 45.08 26.49 -23.14
C PHE A 34 44.85 26.00 -21.70
N ALA A 35 45.78 25.26 -21.11
CA ALA A 35 45.67 24.79 -19.73
C ALA A 35 45.69 25.96 -18.73
N LYS A 36 46.55 26.96 -18.98
CA LYS A 36 46.59 28.21 -18.19
C LYS A 36 45.27 28.97 -18.27
N TYR A 37 44.71 29.13 -19.47
CA TYR A 37 43.40 29.75 -19.69
C TYR A 37 42.26 29.01 -18.96
N MET A 38 42.25 27.67 -19.04
CA MET A 38 41.23 26.85 -18.38
C MET A 38 41.29 26.94 -16.85
N ARG A 39 42.48 27.12 -16.27
CA ARG A 39 42.66 27.31 -14.82
C ARG A 39 42.22 28.69 -14.37
N GLU A 40 42.61 29.73 -15.10
CA GLU A 40 42.35 31.14 -14.75
C GLU A 40 40.86 31.50 -14.85
N TYR A 41 40.14 30.91 -15.82
CA TYR A 41 38.71 31.14 -16.04
C TYR A 41 37.81 29.97 -15.61
N ARG A 42 38.27 29.11 -14.69
CA ARG A 42 37.55 27.87 -14.29
C ARG A 42 36.09 28.11 -13.89
N LEU A 43 35.79 29.19 -13.17
CA LEU A 43 34.42 29.54 -12.78
C LEU A 43 33.57 30.00 -13.98
N LEU A 44 34.14 30.83 -14.85
CA LEU A 44 33.46 31.33 -16.05
C LEU A 44 33.17 30.19 -17.03
N ASN A 45 34.16 29.32 -17.26
CA ASN A 45 34.03 28.15 -18.14
C ASN A 45 33.01 27.15 -17.58
N SER A 46 32.96 26.93 -16.26
CA SER A 46 31.92 26.09 -15.64
C SER A 46 30.52 26.68 -15.80
N LEU A 47 30.37 27.99 -15.72
CA LEU A 47 29.09 28.68 -15.89
C LEU A 47 28.64 28.63 -17.36
N LEU A 48 29.57 28.81 -18.30
CA LEU A 48 29.32 28.69 -19.73
C LEU A 48 28.90 27.26 -20.12
N ILE A 49 29.59 26.24 -19.61
CA ILE A 49 29.23 24.83 -19.86
C ILE A 49 27.86 24.51 -19.28
N SER A 50 27.55 24.99 -18.07
CA SER A 50 26.22 24.85 -17.45
C SER A 50 25.13 25.50 -18.30
N LEU A 51 25.36 26.73 -18.77
CA LEU A 51 24.42 27.45 -19.65
C LEU A 51 24.18 26.68 -20.96
N VAL A 52 25.23 26.16 -21.59
CA VAL A 52 25.12 25.37 -22.83
C VAL A 52 24.34 24.07 -22.59
N MET A 53 24.56 23.40 -21.45
CA MET A 53 23.82 22.19 -21.09
C MET A 53 22.33 22.49 -20.85
N ILE A 54 22.00 23.59 -20.17
CA ILE A 54 20.61 24.02 -19.96
C ILE A 54 19.93 24.36 -21.29
N ILE A 55 20.58 25.12 -22.17
CA ILE A 55 20.03 25.43 -23.49
C ILE A 55 19.83 24.14 -24.30
N GLY A 56 20.79 23.22 -24.24
CA GLY A 56 20.71 21.90 -24.89
C GLY A 56 19.52 21.07 -24.41
N THR A 57 19.22 21.06 -23.10
CA THR A 57 18.05 20.33 -22.57
C THR A 57 16.74 20.98 -23.00
N PHE A 58 16.66 22.31 -23.07
CA PHE A 58 15.48 23.00 -23.62
C PHE A 58 15.27 22.72 -25.11
N VAL A 59 16.33 22.71 -25.91
CA VAL A 59 16.25 22.37 -27.33
C VAL A 59 15.84 20.90 -27.52
N ALA A 60 16.37 19.98 -26.70
CA ALA A 60 15.96 18.58 -26.73
C ALA A 60 14.48 18.40 -26.34
N MET A 61 14.02 19.06 -25.28
CA MET A 61 12.60 19.06 -24.88
C MET A 61 11.71 19.66 -25.98
N TRP A 62 12.13 20.77 -26.61
CA TRP A 62 11.40 21.37 -27.72
C TRP A 62 11.30 20.43 -28.94
N ASN A 63 12.38 19.75 -29.30
CA ASN A 63 12.36 18.77 -30.38
C ASN A 63 11.47 17.56 -30.06
N ILE A 64 11.42 17.11 -28.81
CA ILE A 64 10.50 16.03 -28.38
C ILE A 64 9.05 16.50 -28.51
N VAL A 65 8.73 17.74 -28.08
CA VAL A 65 7.36 18.30 -28.20
C VAL A 65 6.96 18.43 -29.66
N VAL A 66 7.85 18.93 -30.53
CA VAL A 66 7.59 19.04 -31.97
C VAL A 66 7.45 17.67 -32.63
N TYR A 67 8.25 16.68 -32.24
CA TYR A 67 8.15 15.31 -32.76
C TYR A 67 6.87 14.61 -32.29
N VAL A 68 6.44 14.82 -31.06
CA VAL A 68 5.17 14.30 -30.54
C VAL A 68 3.97 15.02 -31.16
N ALA A 69 4.10 16.31 -31.46
CA ALA A 69 3.08 17.08 -32.18
C ALA A 69 3.00 16.71 -33.67
N SER A 70 4.11 16.32 -34.31
CA SER A 70 4.12 15.87 -35.70
C SER A 70 3.82 14.38 -35.87
N ALA A 71 3.94 13.57 -34.82
CA ALA A 71 3.51 12.17 -34.78
C ALA A 71 1.99 12.00 -34.48
N GLY A 72 1.23 13.10 -34.48
CA GLY A 72 -0.20 13.15 -34.20
C GLY A 72 -1.05 13.52 -35.41
N GLU A 73 -0.83 12.90 -36.57
CA GLU A 73 -1.89 12.76 -37.58
C GLU A 73 -2.63 11.44 -37.33
N GLY A 74 -3.74 11.53 -36.62
CA GLY A 74 -4.61 10.40 -36.30
C GLY A 74 -5.83 10.86 -35.50
N ASP A 75 -6.85 11.34 -36.23
CA ASP A 75 -8.25 11.54 -35.83
C ASP A 75 -8.54 12.08 -34.42
N ALA A 76 -8.62 13.40 -34.30
CA ALA A 76 -9.37 14.07 -33.22
C ALA A 76 -10.52 14.87 -33.84
N ASP A 77 -11.70 14.24 -33.88
CA ASP A 77 -12.99 14.80 -34.29
C ASP A 77 -13.53 15.78 -33.23
N PHE A 78 -12.86 16.93 -33.07
CA PHE A 78 -13.36 18.06 -32.27
C PHE A 78 -12.92 19.40 -32.87
N SER A 79 -13.41 19.69 -34.07
CA SER A 79 -13.48 21.07 -34.55
C SER A 79 -14.54 21.21 -35.65
N ASP A 80 -15.79 21.49 -35.27
CA ASP A 80 -16.62 22.32 -36.14
C ASP A 80 -17.63 23.14 -35.33
N ALA A 81 -17.28 24.40 -35.11
CA ALA A 81 -18.19 25.42 -34.64
C ALA A 81 -18.67 26.21 -35.87
N GLY A 82 -19.88 25.88 -36.34
CA GLY A 82 -20.71 26.80 -37.12
C GLY A 82 -21.10 26.32 -38.51
N THR A 83 -22.26 25.68 -38.63
CA THR A 83 -23.44 26.15 -39.38
C THR A 83 -24.51 25.05 -39.46
N ALA A 84 -25.79 25.43 -39.46
CA ALA A 84 -26.96 24.56 -39.65
C ALA A 84 -27.75 25.04 -40.88
N PRO A 85 -28.83 24.38 -41.38
CA PRO A 85 -29.34 23.03 -41.11
C PRO A 85 -29.77 22.23 -42.37
N ALA A 86 -29.57 20.90 -42.41
CA ALA A 86 -30.37 20.02 -43.30
C ALA A 86 -30.47 18.54 -42.86
N GLN A 87 -29.61 18.03 -41.99
CA GLN A 87 -29.54 16.58 -41.72
C GLN A 87 -30.38 16.07 -40.53
N GLN A 88 -30.91 16.95 -39.67
CA GLN A 88 -31.64 16.52 -38.46
C GLN A 88 -33.02 15.88 -38.69
N ASN A 89 -33.57 15.92 -39.92
CA ASN A 89 -34.88 15.32 -40.22
C ASN A 89 -34.81 13.88 -40.79
N GLN A 90 -33.63 13.41 -41.21
CA GLN A 90 -33.47 12.03 -41.71
C GLN A 90 -33.06 11.04 -40.60
N GLU A 91 -32.29 11.47 -39.60
CA GLU A 91 -31.90 10.60 -38.48
C GLU A 91 -33.08 10.30 -37.54
N LYS A 92 -33.93 11.29 -37.24
CA LYS A 92 -35.11 11.06 -36.38
C LYS A 92 -36.09 10.03 -36.99
N LYS A 93 -36.24 9.97 -38.31
CA LYS A 93 -37.07 8.95 -38.98
C LYS A 93 -36.40 7.56 -39.05
N LYS A 94 -35.06 7.47 -39.10
CA LYS A 94 -34.34 6.19 -39.05
C LYS A 94 -34.34 5.58 -37.63
N VAL A 95 -34.17 6.41 -36.60
CA VAL A 95 -34.13 5.97 -35.18
C VAL A 95 -35.50 5.44 -34.72
N VAL A 96 -36.61 6.06 -35.13
CA VAL A 96 -37.97 5.58 -34.80
C VAL A 96 -38.28 4.24 -35.49
N LYS A 97 -37.79 4.02 -36.71
CA LYS A 97 -37.99 2.76 -37.46
C LYS A 97 -37.09 1.62 -36.94
N LEU A 98 -35.94 1.94 -36.35
CA LEU A 98 -35.05 0.97 -35.67
C LEU A 98 -35.58 0.56 -34.29
N MET A 99 -36.11 1.50 -33.49
CA MET A 99 -36.70 1.19 -32.19
C MET A 99 -37.95 0.29 -32.29
N GLN A 100 -38.75 0.42 -33.35
CA GLN A 100 -39.92 -0.45 -33.58
C GLN A 100 -39.54 -1.87 -34.07
N ARG A 101 -38.35 -2.08 -34.62
CA ARG A 101 -37.84 -3.42 -34.99
C ARG A 101 -37.16 -4.15 -33.82
N GLN A 102 -36.53 -3.45 -32.89
CA GLN A 102 -35.91 -4.07 -31.71
C GLN A 102 -36.92 -4.50 -30.62
N LYS A 103 -38.11 -3.88 -30.54
CA LYS A 103 -39.17 -4.33 -29.62
C LYS A 103 -39.88 -5.62 -30.05
N LYS A 104 -39.63 -6.14 -31.26
CA LYS A 104 -40.33 -7.32 -31.81
C LYS A 104 -39.42 -8.52 -32.14
N ALA A 105 -38.15 -8.48 -31.75
CA ALA A 105 -37.21 -9.59 -31.95
C ALA A 105 -36.34 -9.78 -30.70
N GLN A 106 -36.66 -10.78 -29.88
CA GLN A 106 -35.70 -11.39 -28.97
C GLN A 106 -35.10 -12.61 -29.68
N PRO A 107 -33.80 -12.62 -30.02
CA PRO A 107 -33.08 -13.84 -30.30
C PRO A 107 -32.29 -14.26 -29.05
N LYS A 108 -32.53 -15.50 -28.58
CA LYS A 108 -31.54 -16.25 -27.79
C LYS A 108 -30.38 -16.56 -28.72
N ALA A 109 -29.23 -15.91 -28.53
CA ALA A 109 -28.01 -16.23 -29.24
C ALA A 109 -26.92 -16.61 -28.22
N GLN A 110 -26.63 -17.90 -28.16
CA GLN A 110 -25.50 -18.48 -27.44
C GLN A 110 -24.27 -18.26 -28.32
N GLN A 111 -23.33 -17.41 -27.89
CA GLN A 111 -22.07 -17.19 -28.59
C GLN A 111 -21.01 -18.15 -28.05
N THR A 112 -20.67 -19.16 -28.85
CA THR A 112 -19.50 -20.03 -28.65
C THR A 112 -18.27 -19.34 -29.22
N PHE A 113 -17.33 -18.95 -28.36
CA PHE A 113 -15.98 -18.56 -28.78
C PHE A 113 -15.12 -19.82 -28.89
N ARG A 114 -14.59 -20.12 -30.08
CA ARG A 114 -13.49 -21.07 -30.27
C ARG A 114 -12.18 -20.30 -30.25
N THR A 115 -11.38 -20.50 -29.20
CA THR A 115 -9.98 -20.07 -29.14
C THR A 115 -9.08 -21.26 -29.49
N THR A 116 -8.30 -21.16 -30.57
CA THR A 116 -7.21 -22.10 -30.86
C THR A 116 -6.06 -21.78 -29.92
N ALA A 117 -5.75 -22.69 -29.00
CA ALA A 117 -4.66 -22.54 -28.04
C ALA A 117 -3.31 -22.84 -28.71
N ILE A 118 -2.32 -21.98 -28.48
CA ILE A 118 -0.90 -22.33 -28.51
C ILE A 118 -0.37 -21.98 -27.12
N SER A 119 -0.34 -22.97 -26.22
CA SER A 119 0.50 -23.06 -25.00
C SER A 119 -0.12 -24.05 -24.01
N ASP A 120 0.61 -25.14 -23.71
CA ASP A 120 0.22 -26.21 -22.78
C ASP A 120 0.50 -25.84 -21.32
N ILE A 121 -0.33 -24.96 -20.73
CA ILE A 121 -0.46 -24.86 -19.27
C ILE A 121 -1.95 -24.85 -18.94
N ALA A 122 -2.43 -25.94 -18.34
CA ALA A 122 -3.81 -26.08 -17.92
C ALA A 122 -4.13 -25.12 -16.76
N LEU A 123 -4.77 -24.00 -17.09
CA LEU A 123 -5.52 -23.18 -16.13
C LEU A 123 -6.82 -23.93 -15.78
N PRO A 124 -7.20 -24.03 -14.49
CA PRO A 124 -8.53 -24.52 -14.13
C PRO A 124 -9.59 -23.57 -14.68
N ASP A 125 -10.64 -24.16 -15.25
CA ASP A 125 -11.77 -23.48 -15.89
C ASP A 125 -12.50 -22.58 -14.86
N MET A 126 -12.43 -21.26 -15.04
CA MET A 126 -13.07 -20.25 -14.20
C MET A 126 -14.36 -19.74 -14.83
N ASN A 127 -15.14 -20.63 -15.48
CA ASN A 127 -16.50 -20.35 -15.92
C ASN A 127 -17.52 -21.20 -15.16
N GLU A 128 -17.53 -21.09 -13.83
CA GLU A 128 -18.68 -21.44 -13.01
C GLU A 128 -18.61 -20.69 -11.66
N LEU A 129 -18.69 -19.35 -11.73
CA LEU A 129 -19.04 -18.51 -10.59
C LEU A 129 -20.28 -17.71 -11.01
N ASP A 130 -21.44 -18.36 -10.96
CA ASP A 130 -22.73 -17.69 -11.11
C ASP A 130 -22.98 -16.82 -9.88
N VAL A 131 -23.00 -15.51 -10.08
CA VAL A 131 -23.18 -14.48 -9.04
C VAL A 131 -24.65 -14.36 -8.65
N LYS A 132 -25.36 -15.48 -8.49
CA LYS A 132 -26.82 -15.49 -8.23
C LYS A 132 -27.29 -16.30 -7.03
N ASP A 133 -26.44 -17.01 -6.31
CA ASP A 133 -26.84 -17.67 -5.07
C ASP A 133 -26.63 -16.77 -3.84
N LEU A 134 -27.48 -15.73 -3.77
CA LEU A 134 -27.80 -14.99 -2.56
C LEU A 134 -29.28 -15.23 -2.22
N ALA A 135 -29.64 -16.48 -1.85
CA ALA A 135 -30.86 -16.79 -1.09
C ALA A 135 -30.77 -18.21 -0.48
N PRO A 136 -31.44 -18.46 0.67
CA PRO A 136 -31.03 -19.47 1.64
C PRO A 136 -31.72 -20.81 1.38
N VAL A 137 -30.96 -21.90 1.25
CA VAL A 137 -31.54 -23.25 1.15
C VAL A 137 -30.67 -24.28 1.89
N VAL A 138 -31.24 -24.71 3.02
CA VAL A 138 -31.28 -26.08 3.56
C VAL A 138 -30.07 -26.60 4.34
N GLU A 139 -30.42 -27.03 5.55
CA GLU A 139 -29.70 -27.84 6.51
C GLU A 139 -28.78 -28.89 5.86
N ALA A 140 -27.48 -28.58 5.82
CA ALA A 140 -26.45 -29.61 5.84
C ALA A 140 -25.94 -29.70 7.29
N ALA A 141 -26.09 -30.90 7.87
CA ALA A 141 -25.57 -31.21 9.19
C ALA A 141 -24.07 -30.86 9.27
N PRO A 142 -23.61 -30.21 10.35
CA PRO A 142 -22.19 -29.87 10.49
C PRO A 142 -21.36 -31.17 10.56
N PRO A 143 -20.20 -31.23 9.90
CA PRO A 143 -19.26 -32.33 10.11
C PRO A 143 -18.85 -32.36 11.58
N SER A 144 -18.73 -33.56 12.13
CA SER A 144 -18.33 -33.81 13.51
C SER A 144 -16.88 -33.37 13.74
N MET A 145 -16.70 -32.12 14.18
CA MET A 145 -15.46 -31.65 14.79
C MET A 145 -15.40 -32.21 16.20
N SER A 146 -14.74 -33.36 16.34
CA SER A 146 -14.34 -33.90 17.63
C SER A 146 -13.28 -32.98 18.28
N ASP A 147 -13.54 -32.60 19.53
CA ASP A 147 -12.63 -31.94 20.49
C ASP A 147 -12.21 -30.48 20.26
N ALA A 148 -13.20 -29.61 19.98
CA ALA A 148 -13.15 -28.25 20.50
C ALA A 148 -14.56 -27.86 20.97
N GLY A 149 -14.79 -27.94 22.28
CA GLY A 149 -16.06 -27.56 22.92
C GLY A 149 -16.35 -26.07 22.77
N MET A 150 -16.82 -25.65 21.60
CA MET A 150 -17.36 -24.31 21.37
C MET A 150 -18.84 -24.32 21.75
N ASN A 151 -19.17 -23.74 22.90
CA ASN A 151 -20.54 -23.54 23.32
C ASN A 151 -21.19 -22.42 22.47
N ASN A 152 -21.85 -22.80 21.38
CA ASN A 152 -22.60 -21.88 20.51
C ASN A 152 -23.56 -20.93 21.28
N ASN A 153 -23.96 -21.29 22.50
CA ASN A 153 -24.80 -20.46 23.37
C ASN A 153 -24.07 -19.25 24.00
N ALA A 154 -22.78 -19.36 24.37
CA ALA A 154 -22.05 -18.21 24.91
C ALA A 154 -21.70 -17.22 23.81
N MET A 155 -21.27 -17.72 22.64
CA MET A 155 -21.08 -16.91 21.43
C MET A 155 -22.38 -16.20 21.03
N LYS A 156 -23.52 -16.92 21.03
CA LYS A 156 -24.84 -16.33 20.72
C LYS A 156 -25.31 -15.31 21.76
N SER A 157 -24.91 -15.47 23.03
CA SER A 157 -25.19 -14.50 24.11
C SER A 157 -24.34 -13.24 23.98
N ALA A 158 -23.04 -13.38 23.70
CA ALA A 158 -22.12 -12.28 23.36
C ALA A 158 -22.61 -11.49 22.13
N LEU A 159 -23.10 -12.20 21.11
CA LEU A 159 -23.59 -11.61 19.86
C LEU A 159 -24.97 -10.97 19.96
N LYS A 160 -25.75 -11.25 21.02
CA LYS A 160 -27.16 -10.84 21.12
C LYS A 160 -27.32 -9.31 21.21
N GLY A 161 -26.31 -8.59 21.68
CA GLY A 161 -26.27 -7.12 21.69
C GLY A 161 -25.51 -6.49 20.51
N ILE A 162 -24.66 -7.26 19.85
CA ILE A 162 -23.68 -6.77 18.88
C ILE A 162 -24.23 -6.86 17.44
N GLY A 163 -24.98 -7.92 17.13
CA GLY A 163 -25.42 -8.25 15.75
C GLY A 163 -26.26 -7.17 15.04
N LEU A 164 -27.02 -6.36 15.78
CA LEU A 164 -27.83 -5.25 15.21
C LEU A 164 -27.05 -3.92 15.12
N SER A 165 -26.00 -3.74 15.94
CA SER A 165 -25.20 -2.51 16.00
C SER A 165 -23.94 -2.51 15.12
N LEU A 166 -23.56 -3.66 14.56
CA LEU A 166 -22.42 -3.77 13.65
C LEU A 166 -22.80 -3.44 12.21
N PRO A 167 -21.89 -2.84 11.43
CA PRO A 167 -22.03 -2.76 9.98
C PRO A 167 -22.24 -4.15 9.36
N LYS A 168 -23.13 -4.26 8.37
CA LYS A 168 -23.48 -5.54 7.71
C LYS A 168 -22.26 -6.31 7.20
N SER A 169 -21.23 -5.60 6.74
CA SER A 169 -19.98 -6.17 6.26
C SER A 169 -19.16 -6.90 7.34
N MET A 170 -19.32 -6.51 8.61
CA MET A 170 -18.61 -7.09 9.75
C MET A 170 -19.41 -8.19 10.45
N GLN A 171 -20.76 -8.12 10.43
CA GLN A 171 -21.64 -9.12 11.06
C GLN A 171 -21.35 -10.55 10.61
N GLN A 172 -21.00 -10.74 9.33
CA GLN A 172 -20.75 -12.05 8.74
C GLN A 172 -19.47 -12.73 9.27
N ARG A 173 -18.59 -11.99 9.95
CA ARG A 173 -17.37 -12.52 10.58
C ARG A 173 -17.67 -13.23 11.91
N CYS A 174 -18.75 -12.82 12.57
CA CYS A 174 -19.05 -13.23 13.94
C CYS A 174 -19.95 -14.46 14.04
N ASP A 175 -20.64 -14.81 12.95
CA ASP A 175 -21.38 -16.06 12.85
C ASP A 175 -20.44 -17.15 12.33
N PRO A 176 -20.13 -18.20 13.11
CA PRO A 176 -19.19 -19.24 12.69
C PRO A 176 -19.59 -19.90 11.37
N LYS A 177 -20.88 -20.12 11.11
CA LYS A 177 -21.34 -20.74 9.87
C LYS A 177 -21.07 -19.82 8.68
N LYS A 178 -21.46 -18.54 8.80
CA LYS A 178 -21.25 -17.55 7.74
C LYS A 178 -19.76 -17.23 7.53
N ARG A 179 -18.95 -17.29 8.59
CA ARG A 179 -17.50 -17.12 8.49
C ARG A 179 -16.88 -18.24 7.66
N ILE A 180 -17.21 -19.49 7.93
CA ILE A 180 -16.71 -20.65 7.17
C ILE A 180 -17.24 -20.64 5.73
N GLU A 181 -18.50 -20.26 5.53
CA GLU A 181 -19.07 -20.10 4.18
C GLU A 181 -18.31 -19.05 3.36
N ARG A 182 -18.04 -17.88 3.95
CA ARG A 182 -17.21 -16.83 3.34
C ARG A 182 -15.78 -17.28 3.06
N LEU A 183 -15.19 -18.01 4.00
CA LEU A 183 -13.85 -18.57 3.86
C LEU A 183 -13.81 -19.44 2.60
N ARG A 184 -14.80 -20.34 2.44
CA ARG A 184 -14.92 -21.23 1.28
C ARG A 184 -15.19 -20.49 -0.02
N SER A 185 -16.09 -19.50 -0.02
CA SER A 185 -16.36 -18.68 -1.21
C SER A 185 -15.14 -17.89 -1.68
N GLY A 186 -14.22 -17.57 -0.76
CA GLY A 186 -12.93 -16.95 -1.06
C GLY A 186 -11.82 -17.92 -1.45
N GLY A 187 -12.11 -19.22 -1.63
CA GLY A 187 -11.13 -20.26 -1.96
C GLY A 187 -10.39 -20.87 -0.76
N GLY A 188 -10.77 -20.51 0.47
CA GLY A 188 -10.24 -21.09 1.70
C GLY A 188 -10.79 -22.48 1.98
N LYS A 189 -10.03 -23.25 2.78
CA LYS A 189 -10.35 -24.65 3.15
C LYS A 189 -10.42 -24.78 4.66
N ASP A 190 -10.87 -25.93 5.17
CA ASP A 190 -10.91 -26.16 6.63
C ASP A 190 -9.52 -26.04 7.28
N MET A 191 -8.46 -26.41 6.55
CA MET A 191 -7.07 -26.17 6.97
C MET A 191 -6.74 -24.68 7.17
N THR A 192 -7.42 -23.78 6.45
CA THR A 192 -7.24 -22.33 6.59
C THR A 192 -7.78 -21.85 7.94
N GLU A 193 -8.96 -22.29 8.37
CA GLU A 193 -9.49 -21.96 9.71
C GLU A 193 -8.58 -22.53 10.80
N ALA A 194 -8.10 -23.76 10.64
CA ALA A 194 -7.15 -24.36 11.57
C ALA A 194 -5.84 -23.56 11.68
N ALA A 195 -5.33 -23.03 10.55
CA ALA A 195 -4.16 -22.18 10.53
C ALA A 195 -4.40 -20.83 11.20
N ILE A 196 -5.56 -20.20 10.98
CA ILE A 196 -5.97 -18.97 11.65
C ILE A 196 -5.98 -19.17 13.16
N MET A 197 -6.63 -20.24 13.64
CA MET A 197 -6.69 -20.57 15.06
C MET A 197 -5.30 -20.83 15.67
N LYS A 198 -4.40 -21.48 14.93
CA LYS A 198 -3.00 -21.63 15.37
C LYS A 198 -2.30 -20.27 15.51
N GLY A 199 -2.50 -19.36 14.55
CA GLY A 199 -1.96 -18.00 14.60
C GLY A 199 -2.48 -17.20 15.79
N LEU A 200 -3.79 -17.22 16.05
CA LEU A 200 -4.39 -16.54 17.20
C LEU A 200 -3.89 -17.10 18.54
N ASN A 201 -3.79 -18.43 18.66
CA ASN A 201 -3.21 -19.04 19.85
C ASN A 201 -1.73 -18.68 20.05
N TRP A 202 -0.96 -18.62 18.98
CA TRP A 202 0.42 -18.15 19.04
C TRP A 202 0.51 -16.69 19.50
N LEU A 203 -0.29 -15.79 18.91
CA LEU A 203 -0.36 -14.38 19.32
C LEU A 203 -0.68 -14.24 20.81
N LYS A 204 -1.62 -15.04 21.33
CA LYS A 204 -1.96 -15.08 22.76
C LYS A 204 -0.77 -15.52 23.60
N SER A 205 -0.01 -16.53 23.15
CA SER A 205 1.15 -17.06 23.87
C SER A 205 2.33 -16.09 23.96
N VAL A 206 2.43 -15.14 23.03
CA VAL A 206 3.52 -14.15 22.95
C VAL A 206 3.10 -12.73 23.35
N GLN A 207 1.88 -12.54 23.87
CA GLN A 207 1.45 -11.25 24.40
C GLN A 207 2.32 -10.83 25.58
N ASP A 208 2.71 -9.56 25.62
CA ASP A 208 3.48 -8.98 26.71
C ASP A 208 2.64 -8.88 28.00
N GLU A 209 3.30 -8.77 29.15
CA GLU A 209 2.61 -8.75 30.46
C GLU A 209 1.67 -7.54 30.62
N ASP A 210 2.02 -6.42 29.99
CA ASP A 210 1.22 -5.19 29.95
C ASP A 210 0.10 -5.21 28.90
N GLY A 211 -0.06 -6.33 28.17
CA GLY A 211 -1.09 -6.54 27.18
C GLY A 211 -0.73 -6.15 25.75
N GLY A 212 0.41 -5.50 25.53
CA GLY A 212 0.87 -5.15 24.20
C GLY A 212 1.56 -6.31 23.47
N TRP A 213 2.01 -6.02 22.25
CA TRP A 213 2.97 -6.82 21.50
C TRP A 213 4.17 -5.96 21.11
N GLY A 214 5.30 -6.62 20.83
CA GLY A 214 6.51 -5.99 20.32
C GLY A 214 7.62 -5.73 21.33
N ASN A 215 7.43 -6.02 22.63
CA ASN A 215 8.50 -5.83 23.62
C ASN A 215 9.58 -6.93 23.55
N LYS A 216 9.20 -8.12 23.10
CA LYS A 216 10.04 -9.32 23.04
C LYS A 216 10.36 -9.77 21.61
N ASP A 217 10.14 -8.88 20.63
CA ASP A 217 10.40 -9.18 19.22
C ASP A 217 11.88 -9.43 18.97
N LYS A 218 12.15 -10.29 17.99
CA LYS A 218 13.49 -10.69 17.60
C LYS A 218 13.70 -10.53 16.10
N ASP A 219 14.95 -10.29 15.70
CA ASP A 219 15.36 -10.38 14.30
C ASP A 219 15.54 -11.84 13.84
N ASP A 220 15.92 -12.03 12.57
CA ASP A 220 16.11 -13.35 11.97
C ASP A 220 17.26 -14.15 12.63
N GLN A 221 18.15 -13.47 13.36
CA GLN A 221 19.25 -14.06 14.11
C GLN A 221 18.87 -14.35 15.58
N GLY A 222 17.65 -14.01 15.99
CA GLY A 222 17.14 -14.23 17.34
C GLY A 222 17.51 -13.13 18.34
N ASN A 223 18.10 -12.02 17.91
CA ASN A 223 18.46 -10.90 18.78
C ASN A 223 17.25 -10.00 19.05
N PRO A 224 17.13 -9.40 20.25
CA PRO A 224 16.07 -8.44 20.55
C PRO A 224 16.02 -7.30 19.54
N LYS A 225 14.84 -7.07 18.96
CA LYS A 225 14.59 -6.02 17.99
C LYS A 225 13.57 -5.04 18.54
N LYS A 226 13.95 -3.77 18.62
CA LYS A 226 13.02 -2.71 19.00
C LYS A 226 12.00 -2.51 17.87
N THR A 227 10.72 -2.68 18.19
CA THR A 227 9.61 -2.45 17.26
C THR A 227 8.67 -1.36 17.78
N ASP A 228 7.78 -0.90 16.91
CA ASP A 228 6.75 0.05 17.28
C ASP A 228 5.57 -0.69 17.91
N ARG A 229 5.49 -0.65 19.25
CA ARG A 229 4.51 -1.43 20.00
C ARG A 229 3.06 -1.04 19.74
N ASN A 230 2.79 0.21 19.32
CA ASN A 230 1.46 0.63 18.91
C ASN A 230 1.04 -0.07 17.61
N ALA A 231 1.96 -0.13 16.63
CA ALA A 231 1.73 -0.84 15.38
C ALA A 231 1.56 -2.35 15.61
N MET A 232 2.46 -2.96 16.38
CA MET A 232 2.43 -4.41 16.63
C MET A 232 1.17 -4.83 17.38
N THR A 233 0.81 -4.09 18.43
CA THR A 233 -0.43 -4.34 19.17
C THR A 233 -1.67 -4.09 18.30
N GLY A 234 -1.66 -3.06 17.46
CA GLY A 234 -2.75 -2.79 16.52
C GLY A 234 -2.95 -3.94 15.53
N MET A 235 -1.87 -4.45 14.94
CA MET A 235 -1.91 -5.61 14.03
C MET A 235 -2.43 -6.87 14.72
N ALA A 236 -1.92 -7.19 15.92
CA ALA A 236 -2.37 -8.34 16.69
C ALA A 236 -3.87 -8.23 17.04
N LEU A 237 -4.30 -7.06 17.50
CA LEU A 237 -5.70 -6.80 17.83
C LEU A 237 -6.60 -6.93 16.59
N LEU A 238 -6.20 -6.39 15.44
CA LEU A 238 -6.94 -6.53 14.18
C LEU A 238 -7.08 -7.99 13.74
N ALA A 239 -6.10 -8.86 14.02
CA ALA A 239 -6.22 -10.30 13.73
C ALA A 239 -7.35 -10.96 14.55
N TYR A 240 -7.43 -10.65 15.85
CA TYR A 240 -8.53 -11.11 16.70
C TYR A 240 -9.88 -10.56 16.24
N LEU A 241 -9.98 -9.26 16.02
CA LEU A 241 -11.20 -8.59 15.57
C LEU A 241 -11.66 -9.08 14.19
N GLY A 242 -10.72 -9.36 13.28
CA GLY A 242 -11.00 -9.93 11.96
C GLY A 242 -11.65 -11.32 12.05
N HIS A 243 -11.26 -12.12 13.04
CA HIS A 243 -11.89 -13.41 13.36
C HIS A 243 -13.18 -13.26 14.20
N CYS A 244 -13.50 -12.03 14.62
CA CYS A 244 -14.55 -11.68 15.57
C CYS A 244 -14.36 -12.30 16.96
N GLU A 245 -13.12 -12.27 17.45
CA GLU A 245 -12.81 -12.46 18.86
C GLU A 245 -12.86 -11.12 19.58
N LEU A 246 -13.70 -11.03 20.61
CA LEU A 246 -14.01 -9.80 21.35
C LEU A 246 -13.63 -9.95 22.83
N GLN A 247 -13.81 -8.89 23.63
CA GLN A 247 -13.47 -8.88 25.05
C GLN A 247 -14.23 -9.93 25.89
N ASP A 248 -15.38 -10.38 25.41
CA ASP A 248 -16.23 -11.41 26.04
C ASP A 248 -16.05 -12.81 25.41
N SER A 249 -15.12 -12.96 24.45
CA SER A 249 -14.76 -14.27 23.90
C SER A 249 -14.25 -15.20 25.00
N PRO A 250 -14.73 -16.45 25.10
CA PRO A 250 -14.31 -17.38 26.14
C PRO A 250 -12.79 -17.64 26.17
N THR A 251 -12.16 -17.74 25.01
CA THR A 251 -10.74 -18.11 24.88
C THR A 251 -9.81 -16.90 24.81
N PHE A 252 -10.22 -15.87 24.07
CA PHE A 252 -9.37 -14.73 23.71
C PHE A 252 -9.80 -13.41 24.35
N GLY A 253 -10.92 -13.38 25.07
CA GLY A 253 -11.46 -12.15 25.67
C GLY A 253 -10.48 -11.38 26.54
N PRO A 254 -9.80 -12.03 27.51
CA PRO A 254 -8.77 -11.36 28.30
C PRO A 254 -7.61 -10.82 27.46
N THR A 255 -7.21 -11.53 26.40
CA THR A 255 -6.13 -11.12 25.49
C THR A 255 -6.53 -9.89 24.68
N VAL A 256 -7.74 -9.87 24.13
CA VAL A 256 -8.31 -8.74 23.39
C VAL A 256 -8.46 -7.52 24.30
N GLN A 257 -9.02 -7.70 25.50
CA GLN A 257 -9.20 -6.62 26.48
C GLN A 257 -7.87 -5.97 26.85
N LYS A 258 -6.85 -6.77 27.15
CA LYS A 258 -5.49 -6.29 27.44
C LYS A 258 -4.86 -5.52 26.28
N GLY A 259 -5.04 -5.99 25.04
CA GLY A 259 -4.55 -5.27 23.84
C GLY A 259 -5.25 -3.92 23.65
N ILE A 260 -6.56 -3.86 23.89
CA ILE A 260 -7.32 -2.61 23.90
C ILE A 260 -6.78 -1.67 24.99
N ASP A 261 -6.60 -2.18 26.21
CA ASP A 261 -6.12 -1.40 27.33
C ASP A 261 -4.73 -0.81 27.06
N PHE A 262 -3.82 -1.59 26.47
CA PHE A 262 -2.51 -1.12 26.02
C PHE A 262 -2.62 0.04 25.00
N LEU A 263 -3.42 -0.10 23.95
CA LEU A 263 -3.55 0.98 22.94
C LEU A 263 -4.18 2.26 23.51
N THR A 264 -4.99 2.14 24.57
CA THR A 264 -5.60 3.29 25.27
C THR A 264 -4.73 3.87 26.39
N SER A 265 -3.70 3.15 26.85
CA SER A 265 -2.77 3.64 27.88
C SER A 265 -1.65 4.49 27.28
N THR A 266 -1.36 4.35 25.99
CA THR A 266 -0.32 5.13 25.34
C THR A 266 -0.72 6.61 25.18
N PRO A 267 0.23 7.56 25.36
CA PRO A 267 -0.02 8.99 25.28
C PRO A 267 -0.71 9.41 23.97
N PRO A 268 -1.41 10.56 23.97
CA PRO A 268 -2.10 11.06 22.79
C PRO A 268 -1.15 11.28 21.60
N ASP A 269 -1.73 11.24 20.40
CA ASP A 269 -1.05 10.97 19.14
C ASP A 269 0.11 11.96 18.89
N PRO A 270 1.37 11.51 19.08
CA PRO A 270 2.52 12.40 18.96
C PRO A 270 2.71 12.82 17.50
N ALA A 271 3.46 13.90 17.28
CA ALA A 271 3.83 14.29 15.93
C ALA A 271 4.52 13.12 15.20
N ILE A 272 4.10 12.86 13.96
CA ILE A 272 4.66 11.79 13.13
C ILE A 272 6.03 12.25 12.59
N ASN A 273 7.10 11.93 13.31
CA ASN A 273 8.45 12.36 12.98
C ASN A 273 9.18 11.35 12.09
N GLY A 274 8.79 11.25 10.81
CA GLY A 274 9.42 10.35 9.83
C GLY A 274 9.44 8.86 10.25
N GLY A 275 10.02 7.99 9.41
CA GLY A 275 10.21 6.57 9.76
C GLY A 275 8.91 5.78 10.00
N SER A 276 8.92 4.91 11.04
CA SER A 276 7.84 3.95 11.35
C SER A 276 6.52 4.61 11.76
N GLY A 277 6.55 5.86 12.25
CA GLY A 277 5.35 6.56 12.71
C GLY A 277 4.26 6.69 11.64
N SER A 278 4.68 6.86 10.38
CA SER A 278 3.77 6.99 9.22
C SER A 278 2.93 5.74 8.97
N TYR A 279 3.38 4.59 9.45
CA TYR A 279 2.66 3.31 9.42
C TYR A 279 2.00 2.99 10.76
N SER A 280 2.72 3.24 11.86
CA SER A 280 2.25 2.88 13.20
C SER A 280 0.96 3.58 13.58
N HIS A 281 0.89 4.89 13.33
CA HIS A 281 -0.27 5.68 13.68
C HIS A 281 -1.56 5.21 12.96
N PRO A 282 -1.60 5.07 11.62
CA PRO A 282 -2.81 4.59 10.96
C PRO A 282 -3.15 3.14 11.32
N ILE A 283 -2.18 2.26 11.59
CA ILE A 283 -2.45 0.90 12.09
C ILE A 283 -3.16 0.95 13.45
N ARG A 284 -2.67 1.79 14.37
CA ARG A 284 -3.32 1.98 15.68
C ARG A 284 -4.70 2.60 15.54
N ALA A 285 -4.86 3.62 14.70
CA ALA A 285 -6.14 4.26 14.43
C ALA A 285 -7.16 3.25 13.88
N TYR A 286 -6.74 2.40 12.94
CA TYR A 286 -7.55 1.31 12.41
C TYR A 286 -8.00 0.36 13.52
N ALA A 287 -7.06 -0.14 14.33
CA ALA A 287 -7.38 -1.06 15.43
C ALA A 287 -8.35 -0.44 16.45
N LEU A 288 -8.18 0.83 16.82
CA LEU A 288 -9.08 1.53 17.74
C LEU A 288 -10.49 1.72 17.15
N CYS A 289 -10.59 2.08 15.87
CA CYS A 289 -11.87 2.24 15.18
C CYS A 289 -12.62 0.91 15.09
N GLU A 290 -11.93 -0.17 14.71
CA GLU A 290 -12.54 -1.49 14.61
C GLU A 290 -12.92 -2.03 15.99
N ALA A 291 -12.05 -1.86 17.01
CA ALA A 291 -12.36 -2.22 18.38
C ALA A 291 -13.60 -1.47 18.89
N TYR A 292 -13.71 -0.15 18.69
CA TYR A 292 -14.92 0.58 19.06
C TYR A 292 -16.14 0.08 18.31
N THR A 293 -16.01 -0.14 17.00
CA THR A 293 -17.11 -0.63 16.16
C THR A 293 -17.64 -1.96 16.65
N MET A 294 -16.74 -2.89 17.00
CA MET A 294 -17.07 -4.26 17.37
C MET A 294 -17.52 -4.41 18.82
N THR A 295 -16.89 -3.69 19.75
CA THR A 295 -17.10 -3.85 21.19
C THR A 295 -18.05 -2.83 21.78
N LYS A 296 -18.20 -1.67 21.13
CA LYS A 296 -18.95 -0.48 21.61
C LYS A 296 -18.54 0.01 23.00
N ILE A 297 -17.33 -0.31 23.45
CA ILE A 297 -16.78 0.20 24.72
C ILE A 297 -16.73 1.74 24.66
N PRO A 298 -17.41 2.48 25.56
CA PRO A 298 -17.58 3.93 25.45
C PRO A 298 -16.28 4.73 25.38
N LYS A 299 -15.26 4.35 26.18
CA LYS A 299 -13.96 5.04 26.19
C LYS A 299 -13.33 5.08 24.80
N LEU A 300 -13.47 4.01 24.00
CA LEU A 300 -12.84 3.91 22.68
C LEU A 300 -13.36 4.92 21.67
N LYS A 301 -14.55 5.49 21.89
CA LYS A 301 -15.10 6.52 21.01
C LYS A 301 -14.15 7.72 20.88
N GLU A 302 -13.61 8.20 22.01
CA GLU A 302 -12.71 9.34 22.03
C GLU A 302 -11.36 9.00 21.39
N TYR A 303 -10.79 7.83 21.72
CA TYR A 303 -9.52 7.38 21.16
C TYR A 303 -9.60 7.17 19.64
N ALA A 304 -10.66 6.55 19.15
CA ALA A 304 -10.90 6.36 17.72
C ALA A 304 -11.04 7.71 17.01
N LYS A 305 -11.90 8.62 17.51
CA LYS A 305 -12.09 9.96 16.94
C LYS A 305 -10.78 10.72 16.83
N ARG A 306 -10.04 10.84 17.94
CA ARG A 306 -8.78 11.58 18.00
C ARG A 306 -7.71 11.01 17.07
N ALA A 307 -7.58 9.68 17.04
CA ALA A 307 -6.60 9.01 16.16
C ALA A 307 -6.94 9.23 14.67
N SER A 308 -8.22 9.18 14.30
CA SER A 308 -8.69 9.47 12.93
C SER A 308 -8.49 10.92 12.54
N GLU A 309 -8.78 11.88 13.42
CA GLU A 309 -8.50 13.31 13.19
C GLU A 309 -7.02 13.56 12.92
N HIS A 310 -6.13 12.85 13.62
CA HIS A 310 -4.70 12.94 13.37
C HIS A 310 -4.29 12.37 12.00
N VAL A 311 -4.95 11.30 11.53
CA VAL A 311 -4.78 10.79 10.15
C VAL A 311 -5.22 11.84 9.13
N ILE A 312 -6.41 12.43 9.30
CA ILE A 312 -6.98 13.45 8.40
C ILE A 312 -6.07 14.68 8.35
N LYS A 313 -5.67 15.20 9.51
CA LYS A 313 -4.73 16.34 9.62
C LYS A 313 -3.39 16.02 8.94
N GLY A 314 -3.00 14.74 8.88
CA GLY A 314 -1.81 14.25 8.21
C GLY A 314 -1.85 14.26 6.68
N GLN A 315 -3.02 14.29 6.06
CA GLN A 315 -3.17 14.13 4.61
C GLN A 315 -2.54 15.27 3.80
N ASN A 316 -1.71 14.94 2.82
CA ASN A 316 -1.11 15.91 1.92
C ASN A 316 -2.14 16.52 0.96
N GLU A 317 -1.85 17.68 0.41
CA GLU A 317 -2.68 18.39 -0.57
C GLU A 317 -2.93 17.56 -1.85
N SER A 318 -2.02 16.63 -2.20
CA SER A 318 -2.22 15.68 -3.29
C SER A 318 -3.32 14.64 -3.00
N GLY A 319 -3.71 14.47 -1.73
CA GLY A 319 -4.65 13.47 -1.25
C GLY A 319 -4.00 12.19 -0.71
N GLY A 320 -2.70 12.00 -0.92
CA GLY A 320 -1.93 10.91 -0.32
C GLY A 320 -1.35 11.26 1.06
N TRP A 321 -0.59 10.32 1.63
CA TRP A 321 0.22 10.55 2.84
C TRP A 321 1.69 10.39 2.53
N ALA A 322 2.47 11.35 2.97
CA ALA A 322 3.92 11.29 2.94
C ALA A 322 4.47 10.68 4.23
N TYR A 323 5.69 10.17 4.16
CA TYR A 323 6.46 9.88 5.37
C TYR A 323 6.54 11.13 6.26
N GLY A 324 6.34 10.94 7.57
CA GLY A 324 6.30 12.05 8.52
C GLY A 324 5.09 12.98 8.37
N TYR A 325 4.09 12.60 7.56
CA TYR A 325 2.93 13.42 7.23
C TYR A 325 3.30 14.80 6.67
N GLY A 326 4.38 14.83 5.88
CA GLY A 326 4.86 16.03 5.22
C GLY A 326 3.81 16.69 4.30
N LYS A 327 3.85 18.02 4.27
CA LYS A 327 2.95 18.87 3.47
C LYS A 327 3.66 19.49 2.26
N GLY A 328 2.87 19.93 1.29
CA GLY A 328 3.35 20.60 0.10
C GLY A 328 3.87 19.64 -0.99
N PRO A 329 4.24 20.19 -2.16
CA PRO A 329 4.54 19.42 -3.37
C PRO A 329 5.85 18.64 -3.31
N VAL A 330 6.76 19.01 -2.39
CA VAL A 330 8.05 18.31 -2.21
C VAL A 330 7.94 17.11 -1.26
N ALA A 331 6.81 16.98 -0.54
CA ALA A 331 6.60 15.87 0.37
C ALA A 331 6.57 14.55 -0.41
N HIS A 332 7.27 13.54 0.10
CA HIS A 332 7.31 12.22 -0.52
C HIS A 332 6.03 11.43 -0.22
N THR A 333 4.91 11.83 -0.80
CA THR A 333 3.65 11.08 -0.75
C THR A 333 3.82 9.72 -1.40
N ASP A 334 3.34 8.69 -0.72
CA ASP A 334 3.62 7.30 -1.06
C ASP A 334 2.35 6.45 -0.90
N LEU A 335 2.02 5.63 -1.91
CA LEU A 335 0.83 4.81 -1.92
C LEU A 335 0.82 3.73 -0.82
N SER A 336 1.99 3.21 -0.44
CA SER A 336 2.07 2.21 0.65
C SER A 336 1.70 2.80 2.00
N VAL A 337 2.14 4.03 2.29
CA VAL A 337 1.72 4.79 3.49
C VAL A 337 0.25 5.20 3.38
N THR A 338 -0.15 5.66 2.19
CA THR A 338 -1.53 6.06 1.90
C THR A 338 -2.51 4.91 2.11
N GLY A 339 -2.15 3.69 1.71
CA GLY A 339 -3.02 2.51 1.87
C GLY A 339 -3.41 2.24 3.32
N TRP A 340 -2.47 2.34 4.26
CA TRP A 340 -2.77 2.18 5.69
C TRP A 340 -3.68 3.29 6.22
N ASN A 341 -3.45 4.53 5.77
CA ASN A 341 -4.30 5.66 6.14
C ASN A 341 -5.72 5.50 5.58
N ILE A 342 -5.89 4.98 4.36
CA ILE A 342 -7.20 4.67 3.79
C ILE A 342 -7.91 3.59 4.62
N GLN A 343 -7.22 2.52 5.05
CA GLN A 343 -7.83 1.52 5.93
C GLN A 343 -8.30 2.14 7.26
N ALA A 344 -7.51 3.04 7.84
CA ALA A 344 -7.88 3.75 9.05
C ALA A 344 -9.11 4.67 8.86
N LEU A 345 -9.17 5.43 7.76
CA LEU A 345 -10.31 6.29 7.43
C LEU A 345 -11.58 5.47 7.17
N LYS A 346 -11.47 4.36 6.44
CA LYS A 346 -12.58 3.43 6.21
C LYS A 346 -13.10 2.85 7.53
N ALA A 347 -12.21 2.43 8.42
CA ALA A 347 -12.60 1.95 9.74
C ALA A 347 -13.27 3.06 10.55
N ALA A 348 -12.77 4.30 10.48
CA ALA A 348 -13.37 5.46 11.11
C ALA A 348 -14.80 5.72 10.61
N ALA A 349 -15.05 5.64 9.31
CA ALA A 349 -16.39 5.77 8.74
C ALA A 349 -17.35 4.70 9.28
N LEU A 350 -16.87 3.46 9.46
CA LEU A 350 -17.67 2.36 10.00
C LEU A 350 -18.01 2.49 11.49
N THR A 351 -17.33 3.39 12.23
CA THR A 351 -17.64 3.67 13.63
C THR A 351 -19.00 4.35 13.81
N GLY A 352 -19.43 5.14 12.81
CA GLY A 352 -20.56 6.05 12.92
C GLY A 352 -20.31 7.29 13.80
N ILE A 353 -19.06 7.56 14.19
CA ILE A 353 -18.68 8.76 14.93
C ILE A 353 -18.59 9.93 13.94
N PRO A 354 -19.21 11.09 14.23
CA PRO A 354 -18.97 12.31 13.45
C PRO A 354 -17.52 12.76 13.58
N ILE A 355 -16.80 12.79 12.45
CA ILE A 355 -15.40 13.21 12.36
C ILE A 355 -15.29 14.23 11.22
N ASP A 356 -14.85 15.44 11.57
CA ASP A 356 -14.77 16.54 10.61
C ASP A 356 -13.72 16.26 9.53
N GLY A 357 -14.09 16.51 8.26
CA GLY A 357 -13.20 16.31 7.11
C GLY A 357 -12.99 14.85 6.69
N LEU A 358 -13.69 13.88 7.30
CA LEU A 358 -13.53 12.46 6.98
C LEU A 358 -13.88 12.14 5.51
N ASP A 359 -15.06 12.58 5.06
CA ASP A 359 -15.54 12.31 3.69
C ASP A 359 -14.64 12.98 2.64
N GLU A 360 -14.29 14.24 2.84
CA GLU A 360 -13.35 14.98 1.98
C GLU A 360 -11.98 14.29 1.92
N SER A 361 -11.50 13.79 3.06
CA SER A 361 -10.22 13.09 3.14
C SER A 361 -10.25 11.77 2.36
N MET A 362 -11.34 11.00 2.47
CA MET A 362 -11.52 9.77 1.70
C MET A 362 -11.60 10.04 0.19
N ASP A 363 -12.34 11.07 -0.25
CA ASP A 363 -12.46 11.43 -1.66
C ASP A 363 -11.11 11.80 -2.27
N LYS A 364 -10.32 12.61 -1.56
CA LYS A 364 -8.95 12.96 -1.98
C LYS A 364 -8.03 11.74 -2.03
N ALA A 365 -8.15 10.82 -1.07
CA ALA A 365 -7.34 9.62 -1.02
C ALA A 365 -7.66 8.68 -2.20
N ILE A 366 -8.94 8.50 -2.55
CA ILE A 366 -9.37 7.74 -3.72
C ILE A 366 -8.83 8.37 -5.01
N ALA A 367 -8.91 9.70 -5.12
CA ALA A 367 -8.37 10.40 -6.28
C ALA A 367 -6.85 10.21 -6.41
N TYR A 368 -6.11 10.28 -5.30
CA TYR A 368 -4.67 10.01 -5.27
C TYR A 368 -4.34 8.58 -5.69
N THR A 369 -5.01 7.57 -5.11
CA THR A 369 -4.81 6.16 -5.45
C THR A 369 -5.02 5.90 -6.94
N LYS A 370 -6.07 6.48 -7.54
CA LYS A 370 -6.32 6.37 -8.99
C LYS A 370 -5.20 6.97 -9.83
N ARG A 371 -4.61 8.11 -9.42
CA ARG A 371 -3.46 8.71 -10.12
C ARG A 371 -2.15 7.93 -9.94
N CYS A 372 -2.07 7.05 -8.96
CA CYS A 372 -0.96 6.11 -8.82
C CYS A 372 -1.07 4.89 -9.75
N GLN A 373 -2.18 4.68 -10.46
CA GLN A 373 -2.31 3.60 -11.43
C GLN A 373 -1.62 3.96 -12.75
N ASP A 374 -0.76 3.08 -13.25
CA ASP A 374 -0.14 3.21 -14.56
C ASP A 374 -1.06 2.67 -15.69
N LYS A 375 -0.65 2.91 -16.94
CA LYS A 375 -1.43 2.51 -18.13
C LYS A 375 -1.61 0.99 -18.26
N SER A 376 -0.82 0.18 -17.55
CA SER A 376 -0.94 -1.29 -17.54
C SER A 376 -1.86 -1.80 -16.42
N GLY A 377 -2.44 -0.89 -15.63
CA GLY A 377 -3.31 -1.21 -14.50
C GLY A 377 -2.57 -1.51 -13.19
N LYS A 378 -1.22 -1.44 -13.18
CA LYS A 378 -0.42 -1.62 -11.97
C LYS A 378 -0.36 -0.33 -11.18
N PHE A 379 -0.19 -0.44 -9.87
CA PHE A 379 -0.10 0.74 -9.01
C PHE A 379 1.34 1.04 -8.62
N ALA A 380 1.70 2.32 -8.62
CA ALA A 380 3.02 2.82 -8.31
C ALA A 380 3.06 3.39 -6.88
N TYR A 381 4.27 3.52 -6.33
CA TYR A 381 4.46 4.19 -5.04
C TYR A 381 4.10 5.67 -5.11
N LYS A 382 4.39 6.33 -6.24
CA LYS A 382 4.13 7.76 -6.46
C LYS A 382 3.35 7.95 -7.76
N GLU A 383 2.48 8.96 -7.78
CA GLU A 383 1.81 9.36 -9.03
C GLU A 383 2.84 9.71 -10.11
N GLY A 384 2.53 9.39 -11.37
CA GLY A 384 3.43 9.62 -12.50
C GLY A 384 4.63 8.67 -12.59
N SER A 385 4.80 7.72 -11.67
CA SER A 385 5.87 6.70 -11.76
C SER A 385 5.35 5.35 -12.28
N GLY A 386 6.26 4.46 -12.69
CA GLY A 386 5.90 3.14 -13.20
C GLY A 386 5.37 2.21 -12.11
N GLY A 387 4.29 1.49 -12.39
CA GLY A 387 3.63 0.61 -11.43
C GLY A 387 4.47 -0.60 -11.03
N LYS A 388 4.19 -1.14 -9.84
CA LYS A 388 4.85 -2.31 -9.26
C LYS A 388 3.80 -3.36 -8.90
N ALA A 389 4.06 -4.62 -9.26
CA ALA A 389 3.16 -5.73 -8.92
C ALA A 389 2.92 -5.85 -7.41
N SER A 390 3.94 -5.53 -6.59
CA SER A 390 3.85 -5.53 -5.14
C SER A 390 2.89 -4.48 -4.57
N LEU A 391 2.56 -3.42 -5.33
CA LEU A 391 1.69 -2.32 -4.89
C LEU A 391 0.27 -2.42 -5.44
N THR A 392 0.07 -3.25 -6.47
CA THR A 392 -1.25 -3.47 -7.06
C THR A 392 -2.25 -3.96 -6.03
N GLY A 393 -1.85 -4.83 -5.08
CA GLY A 393 -2.74 -5.28 -4.01
C GLY A 393 -3.28 -4.13 -3.15
N THR A 394 -2.43 -3.16 -2.81
CA THR A 394 -2.83 -1.96 -2.07
C THR A 394 -3.79 -1.10 -2.90
N GLY A 395 -3.46 -0.84 -4.17
CA GLY A 395 -4.27 -0.01 -5.05
C GLY A 395 -5.62 -0.61 -5.46
N VAL A 396 -5.77 -1.93 -5.44
CA VAL A 396 -7.06 -2.61 -5.68
C VAL A 396 -7.92 -2.66 -4.42
N LEU A 397 -7.29 -2.75 -3.24
CA LEU A 397 -7.99 -2.76 -1.95
C LEU A 397 -8.56 -1.39 -1.57
N CYS A 398 -7.85 -0.33 -1.92
CA CYS A 398 -8.15 1.07 -1.60
C CYS A 398 -8.93 1.75 -2.72
#